data_AF-A0A5C9AL42-F1
#
_entry.id   AF-A0A5C9AL42-F1
#
_cell.length_a   1.000
_cell.length_b   1.000
_cell.length_c   1.000
_cell.angle_alpha   90.00
_cell.angle_beta   90.00
_cell.angle_gamma   90.00
#
_symmetry.space_group_name_H-M   'P 1'
#
loop_
_entity.id
_entity.type
_entity.pdbx_description
1 polymer ?
#
loop_
_entity_poly.entity_id
_entity_poly.type
_entity_poly.pdbx_seq_one_letter_code
_entity_poly.pdbx_strand_id
1 'polypeptide(L)'
;MSERFPNDVDPIETRDWLQAIESVIREEGVERAQYLIDQLLAEARKGGVNVAAGTGISNYINTIPVEEQPEYPGNLELERRIRSAIRWNAIMTVLRASKKDLELGGHMASFQSSATIYDVCFN
;
A
#
# COMPACT_ATOMS: atom_id res chain seq x y z
N MET A 1 7.62 2.43 23.82
CA MET A 1 9.09 2.61 23.83
C MET A 1 9.45 3.45 22.60
N SER A 2 9.55 4.76 22.77
CA SER A 2 10.08 5.67 21.74
C SER A 2 11.52 5.99 22.11
N GLU A 3 12.46 5.72 21.20
CA GLU A 3 13.86 6.07 21.39
C GLU A 3 13.99 7.59 21.53
N ARG A 4 14.47 8.01 22.70
CA ARG A 4 14.82 9.39 23.03
C ARG A 4 16.02 9.80 22.17
N PHE A 5 15.89 10.86 21.39
CA PHE A 5 17.04 11.71 21.08
C PHE A 5 17.61 12.19 22.44
N PRO A 6 18.87 11.86 22.81
CA PRO A 6 19.30 12.00 24.20
C PRO A 6 19.57 13.43 24.68
N ASN A 7 19.47 14.46 23.82
CA ASN A 7 19.45 15.87 24.21
C ASN A 7 19.01 16.71 23.02
N ASP A 8 17.81 17.29 23.10
CA ASP A 8 17.45 18.41 22.24
C ASP A 8 18.35 19.60 22.62
N VAL A 9 19.12 20.09 21.65
CA VAL A 9 20.11 21.16 21.84
C VAL A 9 19.46 22.53 22.00
N ASP A 10 18.25 22.72 21.46
CA ASP A 10 17.44 23.91 21.65
C ASP A 10 15.93 23.55 21.72
N PRO A 11 15.45 23.20 22.93
CA PRO A 11 14.05 22.86 23.15
C PRO A 11 13.07 24.01 22.88
N ILE A 12 13.55 25.26 22.92
CA ILE A 12 12.70 26.43 22.67
C ILE A 12 12.44 26.53 21.18
N GLU A 13 13.49 26.45 20.37
CA GLU A 13 13.37 26.42 18.91
C GLU A 13 12.45 25.27 18.48
N THR A 14 12.71 24.04 18.95
CA THR A 14 11.87 22.88 18.62
C THR A 14 10.40 23.12 18.95
N ARG A 15 10.11 23.72 20.11
CA ARG A 15 8.73 24.04 20.51
C ARG A 15 8.10 25.09 19.60
N ASP A 16 8.84 26.11 19.21
CA ASP A 16 8.34 27.20 18.38
C ASP A 16 7.98 26.68 16.97
N TRP A 17 8.80 25.78 16.40
CA TRP A 17 8.49 25.09 15.14
C TRP A 17 7.22 24.22 15.25
N LEU A 18 7.06 23.48 16.34
CA LEU A 18 5.85 22.68 16.57
C LEU A 18 4.59 23.54 16.70
N GLN A 19 4.68 24.64 17.45
CA GLN A 19 3.57 25.58 17.62
C GLN A 19 3.21 26.28 16.31
N ALA A 20 4.20 26.59 15.45
CA ALA A 20 3.94 27.15 14.13
C ALA A 20 3.13 26.18 13.26
N ILE A 21 3.50 24.90 13.23
CA ILE A 21 2.74 23.88 12.47
C ILE A 21 1.33 23.70 13.05
N GLU A 22 1.20 23.63 14.39
CA GLU A 22 -0.11 23.54 15.05
C GLU A 22 -1.01 24.73 14.68
N SER A 23 -0.46 25.95 14.66
CA SER A 23 -1.18 27.14 14.23
C SER A 23 -1.62 27.05 12.77
N VAL A 24 -0.77 26.58 11.86
CA VAL A 24 -1.14 26.40 10.45
C VAL A 24 -2.26 25.36 10.30
N ILE A 25 -2.19 24.24 11.03
CA ILE A 25 -3.25 23.22 11.01
C ILE A 25 -4.58 23.81 11.47
N ARG A 26 -4.56 24.64 12.52
CA ARG A 26 -5.77 25.25 13.08
C ARG A 26 -6.38 26.33 12.19
N GLU A 27 -5.55 27.20 11.61
CA GLU A 27 -6.02 28.38 10.86
C GLU A 27 -6.19 28.09 9.35
N GLU A 28 -5.30 27.31 8.75
CA GLU A 28 -5.22 27.08 7.29
C GLU A 28 -5.53 25.62 6.90
N GLY A 29 -5.57 24.69 7.85
CA GLY A 29 -5.93 23.28 7.63
C GLY A 29 -4.76 22.33 7.35
N VAL A 30 -5.06 21.04 7.35
CA VAL A 30 -4.07 19.95 7.28
C VAL A 30 -3.33 19.92 5.93
N GLU A 31 -4.02 20.18 4.81
CA GLU A 31 -3.42 20.17 3.48
C GLU A 31 -2.30 21.22 3.35
N ARG A 32 -2.51 22.39 3.94
CA ARG A 32 -1.53 23.47 3.94
C ARG A 32 -0.33 23.16 4.82
N ALA A 33 -0.56 22.58 6.00
CA ALA A 33 0.52 22.10 6.86
C ALA A 33 1.39 21.03 6.16
N GLN A 34 0.75 20.08 5.46
CA GLN A 34 1.45 19.06 4.68
C GLN A 34 2.34 19.68 3.60
N TYR A 35 1.81 20.65 2.83
CA TYR A 35 2.60 21.35 1.82
C TYR A 35 3.85 22.02 2.41
N LEU A 36 3.73 22.70 3.56
CA LEU A 36 4.87 23.38 4.21
C LEU A 36 5.92 22.38 4.68
N ILE A 37 5.51 21.25 5.24
CA ILE A 37 6.42 20.16 5.66
C ILE A 37 7.17 19.63 4.44
N ASP A 38 6.47 19.38 3.32
CA ASP A 38 7.11 18.86 2.10
C ASP A 38 8.17 19.84 1.54
N GLN A 39 7.90 21.14 1.56
CA GLN A 39 8.89 22.16 1.17
C GLN A 39 10.10 22.16 2.12
N LEU A 40 9.88 22.07 3.44
CA LEU A 40 10.94 22.04 4.43
C LEU A 40 11.85 20.81 4.24
N LEU A 41 11.25 19.63 4.02
CA LEU A 41 11.97 18.40 3.75
C LEU A 41 12.75 18.48 2.43
N ALA A 42 12.17 19.09 1.39
CA ALA A 42 12.87 19.29 0.12
C ALA A 42 14.10 20.19 0.28
N GLU A 43 14.01 21.25 1.08
CA GLU A 43 15.13 22.15 1.35
C GLU A 43 16.20 21.48 2.23
N ALA A 44 15.80 20.75 3.27
CA ALA A 44 16.71 19.98 4.12
C ALA A 44 17.53 18.96 3.31
N ARG A 45 16.92 18.30 2.32
CA ARG A 45 17.63 17.40 1.40
C ARG A 45 18.70 18.11 0.58
N LYS A 46 18.44 19.33 0.09
CA LYS A 46 19.46 20.14 -0.60
C LYS A 46 20.63 20.49 0.31
N GLY A 47 20.35 20.71 1.59
CA GLY A 47 21.35 20.95 2.64
C GLY A 47 22.14 19.71 3.08
N GLY A 48 21.93 18.54 2.45
CA GLY A 48 22.63 17.30 2.79
C GLY A 48 22.15 16.64 4.09
N VAL A 49 21.03 17.09 4.65
CA VAL A 49 20.39 16.42 5.78
C VAL A 49 19.88 15.07 5.30
N ASN A 50 20.34 13.99 5.92
CA ASN A 50 19.81 12.66 5.66
C ASN A 50 18.43 12.53 6.31
N VAL A 51 17.44 13.13 5.66
CA VAL A 51 16.03 12.95 6.00
C VAL A 51 15.70 11.50 5.65
N ALA A 52 15.57 10.63 6.66
CA ALA A 52 14.96 9.33 6.46
C ALA A 52 13.65 9.57 5.72
N ALA A 53 13.53 9.06 4.48
CA ALA A 53 12.41 9.33 3.60
C ALA A 53 11.14 8.66 4.16
N GLY A 54 10.56 9.28 5.19
CA GLY A 54 9.47 8.74 5.99
C GLY A 54 8.17 9.49 5.78
N THR A 55 7.82 9.84 4.54
CA THR A 55 6.46 10.26 4.14
C THR A 55 6.17 10.11 2.63
N GLY A 56 7.13 9.66 1.81
CA GLY A 56 6.98 9.56 0.34
C GLY A 56 7.02 8.14 -0.23
N ILE A 57 7.08 7.12 0.61
CA ILE A 57 6.88 5.73 0.24
C ILE A 57 5.79 5.26 1.17
N SER A 58 4.58 5.10 0.66
CA SER A 58 3.58 4.29 1.35
C SER A 58 4.25 2.96 1.66
N ASN A 59 4.66 2.75 2.90
CA ASN A 59 4.84 1.39 3.38
C ASN A 59 3.53 0.71 3.00
N TYR A 60 3.58 -0.41 2.27
CA TYR A 60 2.40 -1.19 1.86
C TYR A 60 1.66 -1.72 3.10
N ILE A 61 1.07 -0.82 3.86
CA ILE A 61 0.39 -0.99 5.13
C ILE A 61 -1.04 -0.59 4.84
N ASN A 62 -1.97 -1.46 5.18
CA ASN A 62 -3.39 -1.20 5.04
C ASN A 62 -3.73 0.08 5.81
N THR A 63 -4.45 1.00 5.15
CA THR A 63 -4.98 2.23 5.76
C THR A 63 -6.10 1.96 6.77
N ILE A 64 -6.58 0.71 6.86
CA ILE A 64 -7.63 0.26 7.78
C ILE A 64 -6.98 -0.59 8.89
N PRO A 65 -7.02 -0.15 10.17
CA PRO A 65 -6.60 -0.93 11.33
C PRO A 65 -7.33 -2.27 11.43
N VAL A 66 -6.71 -3.30 12.02
CA VAL A 66 -7.29 -4.66 12.10
C VAL A 66 -8.65 -4.67 12.82
N GLU A 67 -8.76 -3.86 13.87
CA GLU A 67 -9.98 -3.64 14.66
C GLU A 67 -11.10 -2.93 13.89
N GLU A 68 -10.77 -2.22 12.80
CA GLU A 68 -11.73 -1.55 11.91
C GLU A 68 -11.97 -2.32 10.61
N GLN A 69 -11.32 -3.48 10.42
CA GLN A 69 -11.54 -4.28 9.22
C GLN A 69 -12.96 -4.85 9.23
N PRO A 70 -13.77 -4.58 8.18
CA PRO A 70 -15.09 -5.17 8.08
C PRO A 70 -14.99 -6.68 7.85
N GLU A 71 -16.03 -7.40 8.24
CA GLU A 71 -16.15 -8.81 7.88
C GLU A 71 -16.17 -8.98 6.35
N TYR A 72 -15.55 -10.05 5.86
CA TYR A 72 -15.54 -10.32 4.43
C TYR A 72 -16.97 -10.52 3.93
N PRO A 73 -17.41 -9.78 2.88
CA PRO A 73 -18.83 -9.75 2.50
C PRO A 73 -19.33 -11.02 1.81
N GLY A 74 -18.43 -11.93 1.43
CA GLY A 74 -18.72 -13.11 0.63
C GLY A 74 -18.68 -14.44 1.39
N ASN A 75 -18.82 -15.54 0.64
CA ASN A 75 -18.72 -16.90 1.18
C ASN A 75 -17.44 -17.56 0.66
N LEU A 76 -16.41 -17.55 1.51
CA LEU A 76 -15.08 -18.05 1.16
C LEU A 76 -15.06 -19.52 0.71
N GLU A 77 -15.94 -20.36 1.25
CA GLU A 77 -15.99 -21.78 0.87
C GLU A 77 -16.63 -21.95 -0.52
N LEU A 78 -17.72 -21.24 -0.79
CA LEU A 78 -18.32 -21.23 -2.13
C LEU A 78 -17.36 -20.65 -3.18
N GLU A 79 -16.72 -19.54 -2.87
CA GLU A 79 -15.75 -18.89 -3.75
C GLU A 79 -14.54 -19.79 -4.03
N ARG A 80 -14.04 -20.52 -3.02
CA ARG A 80 -12.98 -21.52 -3.21
C ARG A 80 -13.41 -22.63 -4.17
N ARG A 81 -14.66 -23.11 -4.08
CA ARG A 81 -15.20 -24.13 -4.98
C ARG A 81 -15.33 -23.61 -6.42
N ILE A 82 -15.83 -22.39 -6.59
CA ILE A 82 -15.94 -21.72 -7.89
C ILE A 82 -14.55 -21.54 -8.51
N ARG A 83 -13.60 -20.99 -7.76
CA ARG A 83 -12.20 -20.80 -8.19
C ARG A 83 -11.56 -22.11 -8.63
N SER A 84 -11.82 -23.20 -7.90
CA SER A 84 -11.30 -24.54 -8.25
C SER A 84 -11.86 -25.02 -9.60
N ALA A 85 -13.15 -24.80 -9.85
CA ALA A 85 -13.77 -25.14 -11.14
C ALA A 85 -13.22 -24.29 -12.30
N ILE A 86 -13.03 -22.98 -12.08
CA ILE A 86 -12.45 -22.05 -13.07
C ILE A 86 -11.03 -22.48 -13.43
N ARG A 87 -10.20 -22.75 -12.41
CA ARG A 87 -8.83 -23.24 -12.58
C ARG A 87 -8.76 -24.52 -13.41
N TRP A 88 -9.65 -25.48 -13.13
CA TRP A 88 -9.72 -26.73 -13.89
C TRP A 88 -10.15 -26.50 -15.35
N ASN A 89 -11.18 -25.68 -15.57
CA ASN A 89 -11.64 -25.32 -16.92
C ASN A 89 -10.54 -24.63 -17.75
N ALA A 90 -9.75 -23.75 -17.13
CA ALA A 90 -8.62 -23.10 -17.79
C ALA A 90 -7.55 -24.11 -18.22
N ILE A 91 -7.19 -25.06 -17.35
CA ILE A 91 -6.26 -26.15 -17.68
C ILE A 91 -6.78 -26.97 -18.88
N MET A 92 -8.04 -27.37 -18.83
CA MET A 92 -8.65 -28.16 -19.91
C MET A 92 -8.71 -27.41 -21.23
N THR A 93 -8.94 -26.10 -21.21
CA THR A 93 -8.93 -25.26 -22.40
C THR A 93 -7.55 -25.23 -23.05
N VAL A 94 -6.50 -25.01 -22.26
CA VAL A 94 -5.11 -25.00 -22.75
C VAL A 94 -4.73 -26.39 -23.28
N LEU A 95 -4.99 -27.46 -22.52
CA LEU A 95 -4.67 -28.83 -22.96
C LEU A 95 -5.36 -29.22 -24.28
N ARG A 96 -6.63 -28.80 -24.47
CA ARG A 96 -7.35 -29.01 -25.73
C ARG A 96 -6.73 -28.22 -26.88
N ALA A 97 -6.26 -27.00 -26.62
CA ALA A 97 -5.64 -26.16 -27.63
C ALA A 97 -4.23 -26.66 -28.01
N SER A 98 -3.45 -27.17 -27.05
CA SER A 98 -2.13 -27.77 -27.31
C SER A 98 -2.20 -29.01 -28.20
N LYS A 99 -3.36 -29.71 -28.27
CA LYS A 99 -3.57 -30.82 -29.21
C LYS A 99 -3.72 -30.41 -30.68
N LYS A 100 -3.72 -29.11 -30.99
CA LYS A 100 -3.90 -28.58 -32.36
C LYS A 100 -2.56 -28.21 -33.02
N ASP A 101 -1.44 -28.75 -32.56
CA ASP A 101 -0.07 -28.40 -32.98
C ASP A 101 0.23 -26.88 -32.93
N LEU A 102 -0.42 -26.19 -31.99
CA LEU A 102 -0.15 -24.78 -31.71
C LEU A 102 0.87 -24.71 -30.57
N GLU A 103 1.84 -23.78 -30.65
CA GLU A 103 2.80 -23.50 -29.59
C GLU A 103 2.15 -22.75 -28.41
N LEU A 104 1.22 -23.42 -27.72
CA LEU A 104 0.47 -22.90 -26.60
C LEU A 104 0.93 -23.58 -25.31
N GLY A 105 1.65 -22.86 -24.43
CA GLY A 105 2.20 -23.49 -23.22
C GLY A 105 2.78 -22.58 -22.11
N GLY A 106 2.73 -21.25 -22.21
CA GLY A 106 3.46 -20.38 -21.27
C GLY A 106 2.68 -19.93 -20.02
N HIS A 107 1.35 -19.81 -20.08
CA HIS A 107 0.59 -19.03 -19.10
C HIS A 107 -0.32 -19.85 -18.18
N MET A 108 -0.21 -21.18 -18.20
CA MET A 108 -1.03 -22.03 -17.33
C MET A 108 -0.73 -21.72 -15.86
N ALA A 109 0.54 -21.79 -15.45
CA ALA A 109 0.95 -21.48 -14.08
C ALA A 109 0.65 -20.02 -13.70
N SER A 110 0.82 -19.08 -14.64
CA SER A 110 0.51 -17.66 -14.42
C SER A 110 -0.96 -17.47 -14.07
N PHE A 111 -1.88 -17.98 -14.90
CA PHE A 111 -3.32 -17.89 -14.62
C PHE A 111 -3.71 -18.60 -13.32
N GLN A 112 -3.14 -19.79 -13.05
CA GLN A 112 -3.42 -20.49 -11.80
C GLN A 112 -3.05 -19.61 -10.59
N SER A 113 -1.89 -18.95 -10.63
CA SER A 113 -1.42 -18.07 -9.56
C SER A 113 -2.29 -16.83 -9.37
N SER A 114 -2.80 -16.24 -10.47
CA SER A 114 -3.61 -15.02 -10.45
C SER A 114 -5.12 -15.25 -10.40
N ALA A 115 -5.60 -16.50 -10.36
CA ALA A 115 -7.04 -16.78 -10.37
C ALA A 115 -7.79 -16.05 -9.22
N THR A 116 -7.21 -16.04 -8.01
CA THR A 116 -7.83 -15.36 -6.86
C THR A 116 -7.99 -13.86 -7.07
N ILE A 117 -6.99 -13.18 -7.64
CA ILE A 117 -7.09 -11.73 -7.87
C ILE A 117 -8.15 -11.42 -8.93
N TYR A 118 -8.27 -12.26 -9.97
CA TYR A 118 -9.32 -12.09 -10.96
C TYR A 118 -10.72 -12.33 -10.39
N ASP A 119 -10.91 -13.35 -9.54
CA ASP A 119 -12.21 -13.61 -8.92
C ASP A 119 -12.70 -12.44 -8.03
N VAL A 120 -11.77 -11.78 -7.34
CA VAL A 120 -12.09 -10.69 -6.39
C VAL A 120 -12.21 -9.35 -7.10
N CYS A 121 -11.34 -9.05 -8.06
CA CYS A 121 -11.29 -7.73 -8.69
C CYS A 121 -12.26 -7.54 -9.86
N PHE A 122 -12.88 -8.61 -10.37
CA PHE A 122 -13.94 -8.53 -11.39
C PHE A 122 -15.36 -8.62 -10.80
N ASN A 123 -15.51 -8.75 -9.49
CA ASN A 123 -16.78 -8.62 -8.75
C ASN A 123 -17.03 -7.16 -8.35
#